data_AF-I9NM31-F1
#
_entry.id   AF-I9NM31-F1
#
_cell.length_a   1.000
_cell.length_b   1.000
_cell.length_c   1.000
_cell.angle_alpha   90.00
_cell.angle_beta   90.00
_cell.angle_gamma   90.00
#
_symmetry.space_group_name_H-M   'P 1'
#
loop_
_entity.id
_entity.type
_entity.pdbx_description
1 polymer ?
#
loop_
_entity_poly.entity_id
_entity_poly.type
_entity_poly.pdbx_seq_one_letter_code
_entity_poly.pdbx_strand_id
1 'polypeptide(L)'
;MQIPPQFHVAETAGWLVNHRMNSALPGYLMISCKTDTTDLSDLSEKALGEFGPLLARTQKALKQDLNAQRVYIGRYGHSPGYPIHFHVIPIYDWVEELFWKDGRYRLLENFAEGPGETATDGAELTLFVWREFCERAVPPPVRGPSVSEVITLLRQVMRFPAP
;
A
#
# COMPACT_ATOMS: atom_id res chain seq x y z
N MET A 1 3.08 15.07 9.98
CA MET A 1 2.63 15.68 8.71
C MET A 1 1.12 15.57 8.63
N GLN A 2 0.40 16.65 8.33
CA GLN A 2 -1.06 16.59 8.16
C GLN A 2 -1.39 15.98 6.79
N ILE A 3 -2.17 14.90 6.78
CA ILE A 3 -2.61 14.26 5.54
C ILE A 3 -3.81 15.06 5.01
N PRO A 4 -3.81 15.51 3.74
CA PRO A 4 -4.92 16.24 3.18
C PRO A 4 -6.19 15.37 3.11
N PRO A 5 -7.38 15.91 3.47
CA PRO A 5 -8.62 15.13 3.55
C PRO A 5 -9.00 14.39 2.26
N GLN A 6 -8.59 14.89 1.09
CA GLN A 6 -8.85 14.23 -0.19
C GLN A 6 -8.20 12.84 -0.31
N PHE A 7 -7.16 12.55 0.47
CA PHE A 7 -6.51 11.23 0.50
C PHE A 7 -7.10 10.30 1.56
N HIS A 8 -7.91 10.80 2.49
CA HIS A 8 -8.48 9.97 3.55
C HIS A 8 -9.44 8.94 2.97
N VAL A 9 -9.33 7.70 3.41
CA VAL A 9 -10.17 6.59 2.95
C VAL A 9 -11.11 6.13 4.06
N ALA A 10 -10.56 5.86 5.25
CA ALA A 10 -11.32 5.40 6.40
C ALA A 10 -10.53 5.62 7.69
N GLU A 11 -11.17 5.48 8.84
CA GLU A 11 -10.50 5.61 10.13
C GLU A 11 -11.19 4.76 11.20
N THR A 12 -10.42 4.42 12.24
CA THR A 12 -10.91 3.88 13.51
C THR A 12 -10.57 4.88 14.63
N ALA A 13 -10.78 4.51 15.90
CA ALA A 13 -10.34 5.36 17.00
C ALA A 13 -8.80 5.48 17.05
N GLY A 14 -8.07 4.39 16.79
CA GLY A 14 -6.60 4.36 16.84
C GLY A 14 -5.87 4.61 15.51
N TRP A 15 -6.54 4.48 14.36
CA TRP A 15 -5.87 4.42 13.06
C TRP A 15 -6.53 5.30 11.99
N LEU A 16 -5.71 5.80 11.07
CA LEU A 16 -6.12 6.48 9.85
C LEU A 16 -5.67 5.66 8.63
N VAL A 17 -6.58 5.41 7.70
CA VAL A 17 -6.28 4.88 6.37
C VAL A 17 -6.37 6.01 5.36
N ASN A 18 -5.28 6.22 4.63
CA ASN A 18 -5.24 7.18 3.53
C ASN A 18 -4.56 6.56 2.31
N HIS A 19 -4.85 7.08 1.12
CA HIS A 19 -4.03 6.78 -0.06
C HIS A 19 -2.67 7.47 0.06
N ARG A 20 -1.60 6.79 -0.39
CA ARG A 20 -0.23 7.32 -0.33
C ARG A 20 -0.09 8.51 -1.28
N MET A 21 0.04 9.70 -0.70
CA MET A 21 -0.08 10.99 -1.39
C MET A 21 0.81 11.17 -2.63
N ASN A 22 2.00 10.58 -2.64
CA ASN A 22 2.96 10.67 -3.74
C ASN A 22 2.95 9.44 -4.66
N SER A 23 1.95 8.56 -4.56
CA SER A 23 1.83 7.40 -5.44
C SER A 23 0.82 7.64 -6.57
N ALA A 24 1.20 7.29 -7.78
CA ALA A 24 0.31 7.19 -8.93
C ALA A 24 -0.41 5.83 -9.00
N LEU A 25 -0.03 4.85 -8.17
CA LEU A 25 -0.66 3.53 -8.15
C LEU A 25 -2.03 3.63 -7.44
N PRO A 26 -3.15 3.38 -8.14
CA PRO A 26 -4.46 3.36 -7.50
C PRO A 26 -4.49 2.30 -6.40
N GLY A 27 -5.06 2.65 -5.25
CA GLY A 27 -5.19 1.72 -4.13
C GLY A 27 -3.93 1.49 -3.29
N TYR A 28 -2.81 2.18 -3.54
CA TYR A 28 -1.70 2.19 -2.58
C TYR A 28 -2.13 2.95 -1.32
N LEU A 29 -2.41 2.22 -0.23
CA LEU A 29 -2.82 2.76 1.05
C LEU A 29 -1.70 2.82 2.09
N MET A 30 -1.85 3.75 3.01
CA MET A 30 -1.09 3.89 4.25
C MET A 30 -2.05 3.71 5.41
N ILE A 31 -1.69 2.88 6.39
CA ILE A 31 -2.39 2.75 7.65
C ILE A 31 -1.49 3.33 8.72
N SER A 32 -1.85 4.49 9.27
CA SER A 32 -1.04 5.25 10.22
C SER A 32 -1.71 5.31 11.58
N CYS A 33 -0.92 5.16 12.65
CA CYS A 33 -1.43 5.34 14.01
C CYS A 33 -1.73 6.82 14.27
N LYS A 34 -2.80 7.08 15.02
CA LYS A 34 -3.15 8.42 15.52
C LYS A 34 -2.35 8.82 16.75
N THR A 35 -1.79 7.84 17.47
CA THR A 35 -0.86 8.06 18.59
C THR A 35 0.54 8.33 18.05
N ASP A 36 1.20 9.36 18.56
CA ASP A 36 2.58 9.70 18.21
C ASP A 36 3.58 8.79 18.93
N THR A 37 3.75 7.58 18.39
CA THR A 37 4.78 6.62 18.81
C THR A 37 5.37 5.91 17.60
N THR A 38 6.59 5.40 17.76
CA THR A 38 7.28 4.53 16.81
C THR A 38 7.29 3.05 17.22
N ASP A 39 6.85 2.72 18.44
CA ASP A 39 6.84 1.37 19.02
C ASP A 39 5.41 0.84 19.19
N LEU A 40 5.14 -0.36 18.67
CA LEU A 40 3.81 -0.98 18.77
C LEU A 40 3.42 -1.26 20.22
N SER A 41 4.39 -1.51 21.10
CA SER A 41 4.14 -1.79 22.52
C SER A 41 3.65 -0.56 23.31
N ASP A 42 3.83 0.65 22.78
CA ASP A 42 3.30 1.89 23.38
C ASP A 42 1.81 2.12 23.05
N LEU A 43 1.24 1.32 22.14
CA LEU A 43 -0.16 1.46 21.75
C LEU A 43 -1.09 0.82 22.78
N SER A 44 -2.26 1.43 22.96
CA SER A 44 -3.30 0.82 23.80
C SER A 44 -3.74 -0.53 23.24
N GLU A 45 -4.14 -1.45 24.12
CA GLU A 45 -4.70 -2.75 23.73
C GLU A 45 -5.87 -2.59 22.76
N LYS A 46 -6.70 -1.56 22.93
CA LYS A 46 -7.79 -1.23 22.01
C LYS A 46 -7.28 -0.90 20.60
N ALA A 47 -6.28 -0.03 20.49
CA ALA A 47 -5.69 0.32 19.19
C ALA A 47 -5.03 -0.90 18.53
N LEU A 48 -4.31 -1.72 19.30
CA LEU A 48 -3.74 -2.98 18.79
C LEU A 48 -4.84 -3.96 18.33
N GLY A 49 -5.93 -4.08 19.08
CA GLY A 49 -7.08 -4.91 18.73
C GLY A 49 -7.84 -4.45 17.48
N GLU A 50 -7.86 -3.15 17.19
CA GLU A 50 -8.43 -2.60 15.95
C GLU A 50 -7.62 -2.96 14.69
N PHE A 51 -6.31 -3.20 14.85
CA PHE A 51 -5.37 -3.29 13.73
C PHE A 51 -5.61 -4.53 12.86
N GLY A 52 -5.78 -5.72 13.45
CA GLY A 52 -6.02 -6.96 12.70
C GLY A 52 -7.26 -6.90 11.79
N PRO A 53 -8.45 -6.55 12.32
CA PRO A 53 -9.65 -6.33 11.52
C PRO A 53 -9.50 -5.26 10.44
N LEU A 54 -8.76 -4.18 10.73
CA LEU A 54 -8.46 -3.12 9.77
C LEU A 54 -7.63 -3.64 8.59
N LEU A 55 -6.57 -4.42 8.85
CA LEU A 55 -5.76 -5.06 7.81
C LEU A 55 -6.61 -6.00 6.94
N ALA A 56 -7.40 -6.86 7.56
CA ALA A 56 -8.24 -7.83 6.85
C ALA A 56 -9.26 -7.14 5.93
N ARG A 57 -9.92 -6.06 6.41
CA ARG A 57 -10.87 -5.28 5.61
C ARG A 57 -10.20 -4.55 4.46
N THR A 58 -9.04 -3.95 4.71
CA THR A 58 -8.26 -3.25 3.69
C THR A 58 -7.84 -4.21 2.58
N GLN A 59 -7.26 -5.36 2.94
CA GLN A 59 -6.88 -6.39 1.98
C GLN A 59 -8.11 -6.89 1.19
N LYS A 60 -9.23 -7.15 1.87
CA LYS A 60 -10.47 -7.58 1.20
C LYS A 60 -10.93 -6.56 0.16
N ALA A 61 -10.96 -5.27 0.49
CA ALA A 61 -11.39 -4.23 -0.43
C ALA A 61 -10.48 -4.13 -1.66
N LEU A 62 -9.16 -4.16 -1.46
CA LEU A 62 -8.20 -4.14 -2.57
C LEU A 62 -8.34 -5.36 -3.49
N LYS A 63 -8.58 -6.55 -2.92
CA LYS A 63 -8.76 -7.77 -3.72
C LYS A 63 -10.11 -7.84 -4.42
N GLN A 64 -11.20 -7.53 -3.72
CA GLN A 64 -12.56 -7.75 -4.24
C GLN A 64 -13.06 -6.59 -5.10
N ASP A 65 -12.79 -5.35 -4.68
CA ASP A 65 -13.35 -4.16 -5.34
C ASP A 65 -12.39 -3.56 -6.38
N LEU A 66 -11.09 -3.84 -6.27
CA LEU A 66 -10.07 -3.38 -7.25
C LEU A 66 -9.42 -4.52 -8.04
N ASN A 67 -9.76 -5.78 -7.77
CA ASN A 67 -9.18 -6.96 -8.42
C ASN A 67 -7.63 -7.01 -8.31
N ALA A 68 -7.07 -6.59 -7.17
CA ALA A 68 -5.65 -6.80 -6.90
C ALA A 68 -5.38 -8.30 -6.68
N GLN A 69 -4.38 -8.84 -7.38
CA GLN A 69 -4.02 -10.25 -7.27
C GLN A 69 -3.32 -10.55 -5.95
N ARG A 70 -2.44 -9.62 -5.54
CA ARG A 70 -1.70 -9.69 -4.29
C ARG A 70 -1.82 -8.36 -3.56
N VAL A 71 -1.66 -8.41 -2.24
CA VAL A 71 -1.59 -7.23 -1.38
C VAL A 71 -0.39 -7.42 -0.47
N TYR A 72 0.59 -6.52 -0.54
CA TYR A 72 1.73 -6.52 0.35
C TYR A 72 1.49 -5.56 1.50
N ILE A 73 1.78 -6.01 2.73
CA ILE A 73 1.62 -5.22 3.95
C ILE A 73 2.96 -5.18 4.66
N GLY A 74 3.52 -3.99 4.85
CA GLY A 74 4.87 -3.85 5.42
C GLY A 74 5.10 -2.52 6.14
N ARG A 75 5.95 -2.55 7.18
CA ARG A 75 6.47 -1.36 7.87
C ARG A 75 7.96 -1.25 7.55
N TYR A 76 8.35 -0.07 7.08
CA TYR A 76 9.75 0.24 6.75
C TYR A 76 10.25 1.49 7.46
N GLY A 77 9.45 2.16 8.30
CA GLY A 77 9.77 3.47 8.85
C GLY A 77 11.12 3.50 9.58
N HIS A 78 12.16 4.00 8.91
CA HIS A 78 13.49 4.28 9.47
C HIS A 78 13.72 5.78 9.67
N SER A 79 12.88 6.63 9.06
CA SER A 79 12.99 8.09 9.15
C SER A 79 12.39 8.58 10.48
N PRO A 80 13.13 9.36 11.28
CA PRO A 80 12.62 9.89 12.54
C PRO A 80 11.47 10.89 12.32
N GLY A 81 10.60 11.03 13.32
CA GLY A 81 9.53 12.04 13.33
C GLY A 81 8.23 11.62 12.61
N TYR A 82 8.07 10.33 12.30
CA TYR A 82 6.84 9.79 11.76
C TYR A 82 6.28 8.70 12.70
N PRO A 83 5.02 8.83 13.15
CA PRO A 83 4.35 7.77 13.88
C PRO A 83 4.32 6.46 13.09
N ILE A 84 4.03 5.36 13.80
CA ILE A 84 3.83 4.04 13.21
C ILE A 84 2.92 4.13 11.99
N HIS A 85 3.39 3.60 10.88
CA HIS A 85 2.61 3.44 9.68
C HIS A 85 3.00 2.17 8.91
N PHE A 86 2.02 1.65 8.19
CA PHE A 86 2.15 0.47 7.35
C PHE A 86 1.77 0.82 5.92
N HIS A 87 2.54 0.30 4.97
CA HIS A 87 2.24 0.34 3.56
C HIS A 87 1.34 -0.85 3.23
N VAL A 88 0.26 -0.59 2.49
CA VAL A 88 -0.61 -1.63 1.93
C VAL A 88 -0.64 -1.43 0.42
N ILE A 89 0.05 -2.32 -0.29
CA ILE A 89 0.40 -2.17 -1.70
C ILE A 89 -0.38 -3.20 -2.52
N PRO A 90 -1.36 -2.79 -3.34
CA PRO A 90 -2.02 -3.71 -4.26
C PRO A 90 -1.09 -4.00 -5.46
N ILE A 91 -1.02 -5.27 -5.86
CA ILE A 91 -0.37 -5.68 -7.10
C ILE A 91 -1.43 -6.21 -8.05
N TYR A 92 -1.55 -5.54 -9.19
CA TYR A 92 -2.44 -5.91 -10.29
C TYR A 92 -1.66 -6.67 -11.37
N ASP A 93 -2.34 -7.49 -12.18
CA ASP A 93 -1.72 -8.19 -13.32
C ASP A 93 -0.97 -7.22 -14.24
N TRP A 94 -1.58 -6.06 -14.53
CA TRP A 94 -0.99 -5.06 -15.41
C TRP A 94 0.26 -4.39 -14.81
N VAL A 95 0.43 -4.38 -13.48
CA VAL A 95 1.66 -3.88 -12.84
C VAL A 95 2.78 -4.90 -13.03
N GLU A 96 2.48 -6.18 -12.83
CA GLU A 96 3.44 -7.27 -13.04
C GLU A 96 3.85 -7.34 -14.53
N GLU A 97 2.91 -7.18 -15.46
CA GLU A 97 3.23 -7.07 -16.89
C GLU A 97 4.21 -5.92 -17.20
N LEU A 98 4.03 -4.75 -16.56
CA LEU A 98 4.92 -3.60 -16.77
C LEU A 98 6.32 -3.89 -16.21
N PHE A 99 6.40 -4.55 -15.05
CA PHE A 99 7.66 -4.99 -14.47
C PHE A 99 8.42 -5.92 -15.42
N TRP A 100 7.75 -6.93 -15.99
CA TRP A 100 8.37 -7.87 -16.93
C TRP A 100 8.79 -7.22 -18.25
N LYS A 101 8.03 -6.24 -18.75
CA LYS A 101 8.33 -5.52 -20.00
C LYS A 101 9.50 -4.53 -19.87
N ASP A 102 9.81 -4.07 -18.67
CA ASP A 102 10.88 -3.10 -18.47
C ASP A 102 12.24 -3.80 -18.35
N GLY A 103 13.07 -3.62 -19.40
CA GLY A 103 14.41 -4.21 -19.50
C GLY A 103 15.36 -3.84 -18.36
N ARG A 104 15.14 -2.70 -17.67
CA ARG A 104 15.99 -2.27 -16.54
C ARG A 104 15.87 -3.23 -15.35
N TYR A 105 14.68 -3.82 -15.14
CA TYR A 105 14.40 -4.70 -14.01
C TYR A 105 14.82 -6.15 -14.25
N ARG A 106 15.11 -6.53 -15.51
CA ARG A 106 15.67 -7.86 -15.81
C ARG A 106 17.07 -8.05 -15.22
N LEU A 107 17.77 -6.95 -14.92
CA LEU A 107 19.05 -7.00 -14.21
C LEU A 107 18.96 -7.71 -12.85
N LEU A 108 17.77 -7.71 -12.23
CA LEU A 108 17.55 -8.37 -10.95
C LEU A 108 17.70 -9.89 -11.03
N GLU A 109 17.42 -10.49 -12.19
CA GLU A 109 17.59 -11.93 -12.43
C GLU A 109 19.06 -12.38 -12.26
N ASN A 110 20.02 -11.46 -12.40
CA ASN A 110 21.44 -11.76 -12.20
C ASN A 110 21.82 -11.93 -10.71
N PHE A 111 20.92 -11.61 -9.77
CA PHE A 111 21.13 -11.85 -8.34
C PHE A 111 20.60 -13.22 -7.88
N ALA A 112 19.85 -13.94 -8.73
CA ALA A 112 19.37 -15.28 -8.44
C ALA A 112 20.49 -16.32 -8.63
N GLU A 113 20.65 -17.25 -7.68
CA GLU A 113 21.73 -18.26 -7.73
C GLU A 113 21.21 -19.64 -8.21
N GLY A 114 19.89 -19.88 -8.27
CA GLY A 114 19.31 -21.20 -8.52
C GLY A 114 18.29 -21.27 -9.68
N PRO A 115 18.25 -22.39 -10.45
CA PRO A 115 17.19 -22.61 -11.45
C PRO A 115 15.82 -22.79 -10.74
N GLY A 116 14.84 -21.96 -11.10
CA GLY A 116 13.49 -21.97 -10.52
C GLY A 116 13.09 -20.68 -9.81
N GLU A 117 14.03 -19.76 -9.58
CA GLU A 117 13.78 -18.39 -9.07
C GLU A 117 13.37 -17.42 -10.19
N THR A 118 12.71 -17.90 -11.23
CA THR A 118 12.34 -17.09 -12.41
C THR A 118 11.00 -16.39 -12.27
N ALA A 119 10.22 -16.68 -11.22
CA ALA A 119 9.04 -15.90 -10.87
C ALA A 119 9.45 -14.71 -10.00
N THR A 120 8.93 -13.52 -10.31
CA THR A 120 9.24 -12.33 -9.52
C THR A 120 8.69 -12.46 -8.11
N ASP A 121 9.38 -11.88 -7.14
CA ASP A 121 8.99 -11.92 -5.74
C ASP A 121 8.33 -10.61 -5.26
N GLY A 122 7.91 -10.61 -3.99
CA GLY A 122 7.29 -9.43 -3.39
C GLY A 122 8.24 -8.25 -3.18
N ALA A 123 9.54 -8.49 -2.99
CA ALA A 123 10.54 -7.45 -2.81
C ALA A 123 10.83 -6.72 -4.13
N GLU A 124 10.99 -7.46 -5.23
CA GLU A 124 11.20 -6.90 -6.57
C GLU A 124 10.01 -6.05 -7.03
N LEU A 125 8.78 -6.57 -6.87
CA LEU A 125 7.58 -5.83 -7.22
C LEU A 125 7.35 -4.62 -6.32
N THR A 126 7.70 -4.70 -5.03
CA THR A 126 7.67 -3.53 -4.13
C THR A 126 8.67 -2.47 -4.58
N LEU A 127 9.89 -2.87 -4.94
CA LEU A 127 10.90 -1.97 -5.49
C LEU A 127 10.38 -1.30 -6.77
N PHE A 128 9.84 -2.07 -7.71
CA PHE A 128 9.24 -1.56 -8.95
C PHE A 128 8.15 -0.53 -8.66
N VAL A 129 7.22 -0.83 -7.76
CA VAL A 129 6.14 0.09 -7.38
C VAL A 129 6.69 1.41 -6.82
N TRP A 130 7.70 1.35 -5.95
CA TRP A 130 8.31 2.56 -5.39
C TRP A 130 8.99 3.41 -6.44
N ARG A 131 9.85 2.81 -7.27
CA ARG A 131 10.58 3.56 -8.28
C ARG A 131 9.65 4.12 -9.35
N GLU A 132 8.71 3.34 -9.84
CA GLU A 132 7.93 3.71 -11.02
C GLU A 132 6.65 4.47 -10.71
N PHE A 133 5.95 4.13 -9.64
CA PHE A 133 4.68 4.79 -9.31
C PHE A 133 4.83 5.87 -8.24
N CYS A 134 6.00 6.04 -7.63
CA CYS A 134 6.14 7.00 -6.53
C CYS A 134 7.26 8.01 -6.69
N GLU A 135 8.39 7.61 -7.27
CA GLU A 135 9.56 8.48 -7.39
C GLU A 135 9.71 9.02 -8.81
N ARG A 136 9.33 8.24 -9.82
CA ARG A 136 9.42 8.64 -11.22
C ARG A 136 8.51 9.85 -11.50
N ALA A 137 9.09 10.89 -12.09
CA ALA A 137 8.37 12.13 -12.43
C ALA A 137 7.18 11.91 -13.38
N VAL A 138 7.32 10.96 -14.31
CA VAL A 138 6.25 10.53 -15.22
C VAL A 138 6.01 9.03 -15.01
N PRO A 139 5.02 8.65 -14.18
CA PRO A 139 4.76 7.25 -13.86
C PRO A 139 4.24 6.48 -15.09
N PRO A 140 4.34 5.13 -15.08
CA PRO A 140 3.71 4.30 -16.11
C PRO A 140 2.20 4.56 -16.21
N PRO A 141 1.59 4.32 -17.38
CA PRO A 141 0.15 4.50 -17.54
C PRO A 141 -0.62 3.53 -16.65
N VAL A 142 -1.55 4.08 -15.88
CA VAL A 142 -2.50 3.31 -15.07
C VAL A 142 -3.52 2.63 -15.99
N ARG A 143 -3.81 1.34 -15.73
CA ARG A 143 -4.95 0.64 -16.35
C ARG A 143 -6.08 0.50 -15.35
N GLY A 144 -7.26 0.98 -15.70
CA GLY A 144 -8.44 0.98 -14.83
C GLY A 144 -8.69 2.34 -14.16
N PRO A 145 -9.33 2.36 -12.97
CA PRO A 145 -9.72 3.60 -12.32
C PRO A 145 -8.52 4.44 -11.86
N SER A 146 -8.69 5.75 -11.91
CA SER A 146 -7.76 6.73 -11.34
C SER A 146 -7.66 6.62 -9.81
N VAL A 147 -6.62 7.22 -9.23
CA VAL A 147 -6.46 7.32 -7.77
C VAL A 147 -7.69 7.94 -7.10
N SER A 148 -8.25 9.00 -7.66
CA SER A 148 -9.44 9.67 -7.11
C SER A 148 -10.69 8.79 -7.15
N GLU A 149 -10.90 8.04 -8.23
CA GLU A 149 -12.01 7.10 -8.34
C GLU A 149 -11.86 5.96 -7.34
N VAL A 150 -10.64 5.43 -7.18
CA VAL A 150 -10.34 4.39 -6.19
C VAL A 150 -10.54 4.89 -4.76
N ILE A 151 -10.09 6.08 -4.41
CA ILE A 151 -10.35 6.66 -3.07
C ILE A 151 -11.85 6.75 -2.82
N THR A 152 -12.63 7.18 -3.82
CA THR A 152 -14.08 7.31 -3.72
C THR A 152 -14.75 5.96 -3.49
N LEU A 153 -14.35 4.93 -4.25
CA LEU A 153 -14.83 3.57 -4.08
C LEU A 153 -14.47 3.01 -2.69
N LEU A 154 -13.22 3.15 -2.27
CA LEU A 154 -12.74 2.62 -0.99
C LEU A 154 -13.45 3.25 0.21
N ARG A 155 -13.80 4.54 0.16
CA ARG A 155 -14.65 5.20 1.17
C ARG A 155 -16.02 4.55 1.31
N GLN A 156 -16.56 3.97 0.24
CA GLN A 156 -17.86 3.31 0.26
C GLN A 156 -17.77 1.90 0.86
N VAL A 157 -16.75 1.13 0.47
CA VAL A 157 -16.62 -0.29 0.85
C VAL A 157 -15.89 -0.50 2.18
N MET A 158 -15.08 0.46 2.63
CA MET A 158 -14.35 0.40 3.91
C MET A 158 -15.05 1.15 5.05
N ARG A 159 -16.38 1.30 5.02
CA ARG A 159 -17.12 1.93 6.11
C ARG A 159 -16.94 1.15 7.42
N PHE A 160 -16.48 1.83 8.47
CA PHE A 160 -16.49 1.31 9.83
C PHE A 160 -17.83 1.66 10.49
N PRO A 161 -18.39 0.78 11.34
CA PRO A 161 -19.44 1.20 12.26
C PRO A 161 -18.94 2.44 13.02
N ALA A 162 -19.79 3.45 13.19
CA ALA A 162 -19.45 4.56 14.06
C ALA A 162 -19.11 4.01 15.46
N PRO A 163 -18.08 4.56 16.13
CA PRO A 163 -17.71 4.16 17.48
C PRO A 163 -18.86 4.35 18.49
#